data_AF-A0A2G6HFV8-F1
#
_entry.id   AF-A0A2G6HFV8-F1
#
_cell.length_a   1.000
_cell.length_b   1.000
_cell.length_c   1.000
_cell.angle_alpha   90.00
_cell.angle_beta   90.00
_cell.angle_gamma   90.00
#
_symmetry.space_group_name_H-M   'P 1'
#
loop_
_entity.id
_entity.type
_entity.pdbx_description
1 polymer ?
#
loop_
_entity_poly.entity_id
_entity_poly.type
_entity_poly.pdbx_seq_one_letter_code
_entity_poly.pdbx_strand_id
1 'polypeptide(L)'
;MGIWDQSSLLANGDQLADLQQSAKARVLLFDQYLRVAADQPNGEQPNESDLFLGVIAGIPWFARRVTEVSNPSNPRKVGFSSTMRQLVTKAEALFNWHDTMPCCENCQAETQASLGGQTRICTSCTAEVFPRIDPAIIVSLLSEDDRLLLAHKPIWKQTRISVLAGFVE
;
A
#
# COMPACT_ATOMS: atom_id res chain seq x y z
N MET A 1 -0.42 -15.68 -10.36
CA MET A 1 0.69 -14.74 -10.11
C MET A 1 0.29 -13.82 -8.96
N GLY A 2 1.08 -13.77 -7.89
CA GLY A 2 0.81 -12.92 -6.74
C GLY A 2 1.18 -11.45 -7.00
N ILE A 3 0.68 -10.54 -6.17
CA ILE A 3 0.96 -9.09 -6.24
C ILE A 3 2.46 -8.76 -6.10
N TRP A 4 3.24 -9.68 -5.52
CA TRP A 4 4.65 -9.49 -5.15
C TRP A 4 5.64 -10.02 -6.19
N ASP A 5 5.19 -10.74 -7.23
CA ASP A 5 6.04 -11.41 -8.23
C ASP A 5 5.99 -10.67 -9.59
N GLN A 6 6.30 -9.37 -9.57
CA GLN A 6 6.18 -8.48 -10.74
C GLN A 6 7.37 -7.53 -10.91
N SER A 7 8.52 -7.87 -10.33
CA SER A 7 9.76 -7.09 -10.47
C SER A 7 10.18 -6.91 -11.94
N SER A 8 9.88 -7.87 -12.81
CA SER A 8 10.16 -7.78 -14.25
C SER A 8 9.32 -6.73 -14.97
N LEU A 9 8.07 -6.48 -14.54
CA LEU A 9 7.19 -5.45 -15.10
C LEU A 9 7.58 -4.04 -14.65
N LEU A 10 8.20 -3.95 -13.48
CA LEU A 10 8.67 -2.68 -12.90
C LEU A 10 9.97 -2.20 -13.54
N ALA A 11 10.79 -3.12 -14.05
CA ALA A 11 12.10 -2.81 -14.63
C ALA A 11 12.05 -2.08 -15.99
N ASN A 12 10.86 -1.93 -16.60
CA ASN A 12 10.70 -1.29 -17.90
C ASN A 12 9.57 -0.23 -17.86
N GLY A 13 9.95 1.05 -17.92
CA GLY A 13 9.01 2.17 -17.86
C GLY A 13 7.98 2.21 -18.99
N ASP A 14 8.37 1.78 -20.20
CA ASP A 14 7.46 1.74 -21.35
C ASP A 14 6.34 0.70 -21.14
N GLN A 15 6.69 -0.45 -20.54
CA GLN A 15 5.69 -1.47 -20.21
C GLN A 15 4.70 -0.98 -19.16
N LEU A 16 5.13 -0.15 -18.22
CA LEU A 16 4.21 0.40 -17.22
C LEU A 16 3.22 1.40 -17.83
N ALA A 17 3.69 2.25 -18.74
CA ALA A 17 2.82 3.18 -19.47
C ALA A 17 1.77 2.43 -20.29
N ASP A 18 2.16 1.35 -20.98
CA ASP A 18 1.24 0.47 -21.72
C ASP A 18 0.18 -0.17 -20.79
N LEU A 19 0.60 -0.63 -19.61
CA LEU A 19 -0.31 -1.20 -18.61
C LEU A 19 -1.30 -0.16 -18.09
N GLN A 20 -0.88 1.09 -17.92
CA GLN A 20 -1.73 2.17 -17.43
C GLN A 20 -2.78 2.60 -18.46
N GLN A 21 -2.44 2.55 -19.75
CA GLN A 21 -3.32 2.86 -20.88
C GLN A 21 -4.26 1.71 -21.27
N SER A 22 -4.04 0.51 -20.74
CA SER A 22 -4.90 -0.64 -21.01
C SER A 22 -6.36 -0.34 -20.65
N ALA A 23 -7.30 -0.67 -21.56
CA ALA A 23 -8.74 -0.57 -21.30
C ALA A 23 -9.21 -1.44 -20.11
N LYS A 24 -8.38 -2.40 -19.69
CA LYS A 24 -8.65 -3.24 -18.51
C LYS A 24 -8.12 -2.63 -17.21
N ALA A 25 -7.29 -1.60 -17.27
CA ALA A 25 -6.66 -1.01 -16.10
C ALA A 25 -7.71 -0.46 -15.13
N ARG A 26 -7.49 -0.73 -13.84
CA ARG A 26 -8.36 -0.31 -12.74
C ARG A 26 -7.58 0.59 -11.81
N VAL A 27 -8.28 1.57 -11.24
CA VAL A 27 -7.71 2.50 -10.28
C VAL A 27 -8.51 2.53 -8.98
N LEU A 28 -7.80 2.51 -7.86
CA LEU A 28 -8.33 2.75 -6.54
C LEU A 28 -8.09 4.22 -6.18
N LEU A 29 -9.15 4.93 -5.79
CA LEU A 29 -9.06 6.34 -5.41
C LEU A 29 -8.89 6.48 -3.91
N PHE A 30 -7.90 7.24 -3.49
CA PHE A 30 -7.62 7.55 -2.08
C PHE A 30 -7.65 9.06 -1.85
N ASP A 31 -8.25 9.47 -0.74
CA ASP A 31 -8.09 10.85 -0.27
C ASP A 31 -6.88 11.03 0.66
N GLN A 32 -6.68 12.26 1.12
CA GLN A 32 -5.61 12.61 2.07
C GLN A 32 -5.67 11.87 3.41
N TYR A 33 -6.81 11.25 3.75
CA TYR A 33 -6.99 10.46 4.97
C TYR A 33 -6.88 8.95 4.70
N LEU A 34 -6.41 8.56 3.52
CA LEU A 34 -6.31 7.18 3.05
C LEU A 34 -7.66 6.44 3.05
N ARG A 35 -8.77 7.18 2.95
CA ARG A 35 -10.08 6.56 2.72
C ARG A 35 -10.20 6.23 1.24
N VAL A 36 -10.79 5.08 0.92
CA VAL A 36 -10.81 4.52 -0.43
C VAL A 36 -12.22 4.47 -1.00
N ALA A 37 -12.39 4.79 -2.28
CA ALA A 37 -13.54 4.36 -3.08
C ALA A 37 -13.13 3.25 -4.02
N ALA A 38 -14.00 2.25 -4.14
CA ALA A 38 -13.69 1.04 -4.86
C ALA A 38 -13.90 1.20 -6.37
N ASP A 39 -12.83 0.85 -7.07
CA ASP A 39 -12.80 0.16 -8.37
C ASP A 39 -13.52 0.84 -9.54
N GLN A 40 -12.80 1.78 -10.17
CA GLN A 40 -13.23 2.40 -11.42
C GLN A 40 -12.23 2.12 -12.55
N PRO A 41 -12.65 2.20 -13.82
CA PRO A 41 -11.72 2.21 -14.95
C PRO A 41 -10.69 3.33 -14.75
N ASN A 42 -9.43 3.10 -15.13
CA ASN A 42 -8.36 4.08 -14.94
C ASN A 42 -8.61 5.42 -15.68
N GLY A 43 -9.46 5.39 -16.72
CA GLY A 43 -9.74 6.51 -17.62
C GLY A 43 -8.77 6.53 -18.80
N GLU A 44 -8.95 7.50 -19.71
CA GLU A 44 -8.20 7.59 -20.98
C GLU A 44 -6.83 8.26 -20.87
N GLN A 45 -6.46 8.82 -19.71
CA GLN A 45 -5.16 9.49 -19.53
C GLN A 45 -4.38 8.94 -18.32
N PRO A 46 -3.13 8.48 -18.53
CA PRO A 46 -2.24 8.10 -17.44
C PRO A 46 -1.93 9.32 -16.57
N ASN A 47 -2.05 9.18 -15.26
CA ASN A 47 -1.56 10.16 -14.31
C ASN A 47 -0.19 9.70 -13.81
N GLU A 48 0.84 10.51 -14.00
CA GLU A 48 2.22 10.20 -13.61
C GLU A 48 2.40 9.97 -12.09
N SER A 49 1.47 10.47 -11.29
CA SER A 49 1.44 10.26 -9.83
C SER A 49 0.71 8.98 -9.39
N ASP A 50 0.16 8.21 -10.32
CA ASP A 50 -0.47 6.94 -9.99
C ASP A 50 0.56 5.91 -9.55
N LEU A 51 0.27 5.24 -8.43
CA LEU A 51 1.10 4.16 -7.92
C LEU A 51 0.65 2.84 -8.53
N PHE A 52 1.56 2.12 -9.16
CA PHE A 52 1.27 0.78 -9.66
C PHE A 52 1.14 -0.20 -8.49
N LEU A 53 0.08 -1.01 -8.47
CA LEU A 53 -0.16 -1.99 -7.42
C LEU A 53 0.17 -3.41 -7.86
N GLY A 54 0.09 -3.68 -9.17
CA GLY A 54 0.35 -4.99 -9.77
C GLY A 54 -0.74 -5.41 -10.75
N VAL A 55 -0.52 -6.54 -11.42
CA VAL A 55 -1.48 -7.20 -12.31
C VAL A 55 -2.10 -8.40 -11.60
N ILE A 56 -3.42 -8.42 -11.47
CA ILE A 56 -4.15 -9.53 -10.84
C ILE A 56 -5.15 -10.09 -11.84
N ALA A 57 -5.07 -11.39 -12.11
CA ALA A 57 -5.91 -12.05 -13.12
C ALA A 57 -5.89 -11.34 -14.49
N GLY A 58 -4.74 -10.79 -14.87
CA GLY A 58 -4.55 -10.04 -16.13
C GLY A 58 -5.08 -8.60 -16.11
N ILE A 59 -5.51 -8.09 -14.96
CA ILE A 59 -6.00 -6.73 -14.77
C ILE A 59 -4.91 -5.89 -14.10
N PRO A 60 -4.38 -4.83 -14.74
CA PRO A 60 -3.49 -3.88 -14.10
C PRO A 60 -4.22 -3.03 -13.06
N TRP A 61 -3.64 -2.88 -11.88
CA TRP A 61 -4.19 -2.07 -10.80
C TRP A 61 -3.26 -0.91 -10.44
N PHE A 62 -3.87 0.26 -10.25
CA PHE A 62 -3.21 1.49 -9.84
C PHE A 62 -3.91 2.10 -8.62
N ALA A 63 -3.20 2.97 -7.90
CA ALA A 63 -3.76 3.81 -6.86
C ALA A 63 -3.54 5.29 -7.20
N ARG A 64 -4.60 6.09 -7.09
CA ARG A 64 -4.56 7.53 -7.36
C ARG A 64 -4.99 8.31 -6.15
N ARG A 65 -4.27 9.39 -5.86
CA ARG A 65 -4.68 10.36 -4.85
C ARG A 65 -5.63 11.39 -5.46
N VAL A 66 -6.72 11.68 -4.76
CA VAL A 66 -7.73 12.67 -5.14
C VAL A 66 -8.12 13.53 -3.94
N THR A 67 -8.63 14.73 -4.18
CA THR A 67 -9.05 15.64 -3.10
C THR A 67 -10.24 15.10 -2.33
N GLU A 68 -11.21 14.51 -3.04
CA GLU A 68 -12.41 13.95 -2.46
C GLU A 68 -12.74 12.62 -3.11
N VAL A 69 -13.21 11.70 -2.28
CA VAL A 69 -13.62 10.36 -2.66
C VAL A 69 -15.12 10.24 -2.36
N SER A 70 -15.94 9.89 -3.35
CA SER A 70 -17.37 9.64 -3.12
C SER A 70 -17.59 8.34 -2.33
N ASN A 71 -18.41 8.40 -1.29
CA ASN A 71 -18.70 7.27 -0.38
C ASN A 71 -17.44 6.58 0.17
N PRO A 72 -16.55 7.33 0.85
CA PRO A 72 -15.24 6.84 1.23
C PRO A 72 -15.35 5.75 2.31
N SER A 73 -14.64 4.65 2.08
CA SER A 73 -14.53 3.54 3.02
C SER A 73 -13.22 3.60 3.78
N ASN A 74 -13.26 3.36 5.10
CA ASN A 74 -12.04 3.16 5.87
C ASN A 74 -11.57 1.70 5.68
N PRO A 75 -10.36 1.45 5.13
CA PRO A 75 -9.90 0.10 4.86
C PRO A 75 -9.85 -0.84 6.06
N ARG A 76 -9.70 -0.29 7.27
CA ARG A 76 -9.71 -1.07 8.52
C ARG A 76 -11.10 -1.47 9.00
N LYS A 77 -12.16 -0.88 8.45
CA LYS A 77 -13.55 -1.09 8.89
C LYS A 77 -14.42 -1.82 7.86
N VAL A 78 -13.94 -1.96 6.62
CA VAL A 78 -14.73 -2.55 5.52
C VAL A 78 -14.28 -3.98 5.23
N GLY A 79 -15.27 -4.85 4.98
CA GLY A 79 -15.06 -6.23 4.58
C GLY A 79 -14.71 -6.34 3.10
N PHE A 80 -13.45 -6.07 2.75
CA PHE A 80 -12.95 -6.31 1.39
C PHE A 80 -12.68 -7.79 1.11
N SER A 81 -12.70 -8.19 -0.16
CA SER A 81 -12.19 -9.51 -0.58
C SER A 81 -10.70 -9.65 -0.23
N SER A 82 -10.17 -10.87 -0.20
CA SER A 82 -8.73 -11.11 0.06
C SER A 82 -7.82 -10.31 -0.90
N THR A 83 -8.14 -10.35 -2.19
CA THR A 83 -7.42 -9.60 -3.23
C THR A 83 -7.50 -8.10 -3.02
N MET A 84 -8.70 -7.56 -2.78
CA MET A 84 -8.89 -6.12 -2.61
C MET A 84 -8.18 -5.62 -1.34
N ARG A 85 -8.16 -6.41 -0.26
CA ARG A 85 -7.37 -6.10 0.94
C ARG A 85 -5.89 -5.93 0.62
N GLN A 86 -5.30 -6.84 -0.15
CA GLN A 86 -3.88 -6.73 -0.50
C GLN A 86 -3.58 -5.48 -1.33
N LEU A 87 -4.42 -5.17 -2.32
CA LEU A 87 -4.29 -3.96 -3.14
C LEU A 87 -4.41 -2.68 -2.30
N VAL A 88 -5.46 -2.58 -1.48
CA VAL A 88 -5.73 -1.39 -0.66
C VAL A 88 -4.63 -1.19 0.38
N THR A 89 -4.21 -2.24 1.09
CA THR A 89 -3.15 -2.13 2.09
C THR A 89 -1.79 -1.80 1.46
N LYS A 90 -1.49 -2.34 0.26
CA LYS A 90 -0.29 -1.94 -0.49
C LYS A 90 -0.32 -0.46 -0.88
N ALA A 91 -1.45 0.03 -1.39
CA ALA A 91 -1.62 1.44 -1.75
C ALA A 91 -1.47 2.36 -0.53
N GLU A 92 -2.13 2.03 0.60
CA GLU A 92 -2.00 2.79 1.85
C GLU A 92 -0.54 2.88 2.32
N ALA A 93 0.20 1.77 2.27
CA ALA A 93 1.60 1.73 2.69
C ALA A 93 2.49 2.60 1.78
N LEU A 94 2.36 2.48 0.46
CA LEU A 94 3.15 3.26 -0.50
C LEU A 94 2.85 4.75 -0.40
N PHE A 95 1.57 5.13 -0.32
CA PHE A 95 1.20 6.52 -0.15
C PHE A 95 1.76 7.11 1.15
N ASN A 96 1.59 6.41 2.28
CA ASN A 96 2.13 6.87 3.55
C ASN A 96 3.66 7.02 3.51
N TRP A 97 4.36 6.09 2.85
CA TRP A 97 5.80 6.19 2.67
C TRP A 97 6.21 7.39 1.82
N HIS A 98 5.56 7.62 0.67
CA HIS A 98 5.80 8.79 -0.17
C HIS A 98 5.57 10.12 0.56
N ASP A 99 4.54 10.18 1.42
CA ASP A 99 4.22 11.38 2.21
C ASP A 99 5.26 11.68 3.28
N THR A 100 5.85 10.63 3.86
CA THR A 100 6.72 10.74 5.05
C THR A 100 8.22 10.71 4.73
N MET A 101 8.60 10.22 3.56
CA MET A 101 10.00 10.11 3.13
C MET A 101 10.27 10.78 1.76
N PRO A 102 10.08 12.10 1.63
CA PRO A 102 10.32 12.81 0.37
C PRO A 102 11.81 13.04 0.05
N CYS A 103 12.71 12.93 1.03
CA CYS A 103 14.14 13.24 0.90
C CYS A 103 15.03 11.99 1.09
N CYS A 104 16.24 12.05 0.54
CA CYS A 104 17.23 10.99 0.61
C CYS A 104 17.83 10.88 2.02
N GLU A 105 17.82 9.69 2.61
CA GLU A 105 18.42 9.43 3.92
C GLU A 105 19.95 9.60 3.95
N ASN A 106 20.63 9.41 2.81
CA ASN A 106 22.08 9.51 2.72
C ASN A 106 22.57 10.97 2.59
N CYS A 107 21.95 11.77 1.71
CA CYS A 107 22.43 13.13 1.41
C CYS A 107 21.38 14.25 1.59
N GLN A 108 20.17 13.93 2.04
CA GLN A 108 19.07 14.87 2.33
C GLN A 108 18.49 15.63 1.13
N ALA A 109 18.98 15.39 -0.09
CA ALA A 109 18.40 15.95 -1.31
C ALA A 109 17.02 15.35 -1.62
N GLU A 110 16.24 16.04 -2.46
CA GLU A 110 14.95 15.54 -2.94
C GLU A 110 15.09 14.18 -3.65
N THR A 111 14.02 13.42 -3.60
CA THR A 111 13.90 12.14 -4.32
C THR A 111 12.69 12.19 -5.24
N GLN A 112 12.76 11.45 -6.35
CA GLN A 112 11.67 11.32 -7.30
C GLN A 112 11.16 9.90 -7.32
N ALA A 113 9.85 9.69 -7.47
CA ALA A 113 9.28 8.35 -7.59
C ALA A 113 9.84 7.63 -8.83
N SER A 114 10.07 6.34 -8.71
CA SER A 114 10.55 5.46 -9.76
C SER A 114 9.81 4.13 -9.72
N LEU A 115 9.92 3.35 -10.80
CA LEU A 115 9.32 2.02 -10.93
C LEU A 115 7.82 2.02 -10.54
N GLY A 116 7.04 2.97 -11.09
CA GLY A 116 5.61 3.08 -10.77
C GLY A 116 5.30 3.39 -9.31
N GLY A 117 6.20 4.11 -8.62
CA GLY A 117 6.08 4.45 -7.21
C GLY A 117 6.49 3.33 -6.24
N GLN A 118 7.13 2.27 -6.73
CA GLN A 118 7.66 1.22 -5.85
C GLN A 118 9.00 1.61 -5.21
N THR A 119 9.73 2.52 -5.85
CA THR A 119 10.99 3.06 -5.33
C THR A 119 11.04 4.57 -5.51
N ARG A 120 12.08 5.20 -4.95
CA ARG A 120 12.42 6.60 -5.20
C ARG A 120 13.90 6.68 -5.54
N ILE A 121 14.30 7.60 -6.41
CA ILE A 121 15.70 7.85 -6.77
C ILE A 121 16.08 9.25 -6.31
N CYS A 122 17.21 9.37 -5.61
CA CYS A 122 17.75 10.66 -5.22
C CYS A 122 18.24 11.45 -6.43
N THR A 123 17.84 12.71 -6.53
CA THR A 123 18.23 13.60 -7.64
C THR A 123 19.69 14.05 -7.61
N SER A 124 20.37 13.85 -6.47
CA SER A 124 21.75 14.28 -6.25
C SER A 124 22.74 13.12 -6.29
N CYS A 125 22.57 12.13 -5.42
CA CYS A 125 23.52 11.01 -5.29
C CYS A 125 23.09 9.75 -6.03
N THR A 126 21.96 9.76 -6.74
CA THR A 126 21.40 8.62 -7.49
C THR A 126 21.06 7.38 -6.67
N ALA A 127 21.16 7.45 -5.33
CA ALA A 127 20.78 6.37 -4.45
C ALA A 127 19.29 6.02 -4.62
N GLU A 128 19.01 4.72 -4.72
CA GLU A 128 17.65 4.20 -4.72
C GLU A 128 17.17 4.02 -3.28
N VAL A 129 15.95 4.45 -3.01
CA VAL A 129 15.29 4.40 -1.71
C VAL A 129 14.05 3.52 -1.83
N PHE A 130 13.91 2.58 -0.90
CA PHE A 130 12.84 1.60 -0.89
C PHE A 130 11.82 1.88 0.22
N PRO A 131 10.55 1.49 0.06
CA PRO A 131 9.54 1.58 1.10
C PRO A 131 9.96 0.85 2.38
N ARG A 132 9.75 1.51 3.51
CA ARG A 132 9.97 0.91 4.83
C ARG A 132 8.93 -0.19 5.11
N ILE A 133 9.39 -1.33 5.58
CA ILE A 133 8.55 -2.41 6.11
C ILE A 133 8.87 -2.58 7.58
N ASP A 134 7.86 -2.45 8.45
CA ASP A 134 7.98 -2.65 9.89
C ASP A 134 7.46 -4.05 10.27
N PRO A 135 8.34 -5.07 10.42
CA PRO A 135 7.92 -6.41 10.79
C PRO A 135 7.28 -6.42 12.17
N ALA A 136 6.13 -7.08 12.28
CA ALA A 136 5.41 -7.23 13.53
C ALA A 136 4.95 -8.68 13.70
N ILE A 137 4.97 -9.15 14.95
CA ILE A 137 4.43 -10.44 15.33
C ILE A 137 3.06 -10.28 15.98
N ILE A 138 2.25 -11.33 15.85
CA ILE A 138 1.01 -11.52 16.60
C ILE A 138 1.03 -12.95 17.16
N VAL A 139 0.87 -13.10 18.46
CA VAL A 139 1.12 -14.36 19.17
C VAL A 139 -0.01 -14.73 20.12
N SER A 140 -0.48 -15.98 19.99
CA SER A 140 -1.38 -16.63 20.95
C SER A 140 -0.54 -17.35 22.00
N LEU A 141 -0.80 -17.08 23.28
CA LEU A 141 -0.13 -17.75 24.39
C LEU A 141 -1.13 -18.64 25.13
N LEU A 142 -0.81 -19.93 25.21
CA LEU A 142 -1.62 -20.95 25.87
C LEU A 142 -0.95 -21.35 27.19
N SER A 143 -1.74 -21.50 28.26
CA SER A 143 -1.28 -22.12 29.51
C SER A 143 -1.24 -23.64 29.39
N GLU A 144 -0.64 -24.31 30.38
CA GLU A 144 -0.70 -25.78 30.50
C GLU A 144 -2.14 -26.31 30.57
N ASP A 145 -3.05 -25.55 31.20
CA ASP A 145 -4.49 -25.87 31.27
C ASP A 145 -5.30 -25.46 30.02
N ASP A 146 -4.67 -25.26 28.86
CA ASP A 146 -5.31 -24.86 27.58
C ASP A 146 -6.12 -23.54 27.63
N ARG A 147 -5.65 -22.57 28.44
CA ARG A 147 -6.26 -21.23 28.53
C ARG A 147 -5.48 -20.23 27.69
N LEU A 148 -6.21 -19.40 26.94
CA LEU A 148 -5.63 -18.34 26.10
C LEU A 148 -5.42 -17.04 26.88
N LEU A 149 -4.21 -16.51 26.87
CA LEU A 149 -3.92 -15.16 27.38
C LEU A 149 -4.40 -14.10 26.38
N LEU A 150 -5.23 -13.18 26.88
CA LEU A 150 -5.76 -12.05 26.14
C LEU A 150 -5.45 -10.75 26.88
N ALA A 151 -5.19 -9.69 26.13
CA ALA A 151 -4.92 -8.36 26.65
C ALA A 151 -5.94 -7.33 26.13
N HIS A 152 -6.08 -6.24 26.88
CA HIS A 152 -6.90 -5.09 26.54
C HIS A 152 -6.02 -3.84 26.44
N LYS A 153 -6.06 -3.13 25.31
CA LYS A 153 -5.40 -1.83 25.18
C LYS A 153 -6.30 -0.73 25.77
N PRO A 154 -5.80 0.18 26.63
CA PRO A 154 -6.64 1.18 27.32
C PRO A 154 -7.52 2.07 26.44
N ILE A 155 -7.13 2.27 25.17
CA ILE A 155 -7.90 3.08 24.21
C ILE A 155 -9.06 2.31 23.54
N TRP A 156 -9.18 1.00 23.76
CA TRP A 156 -10.22 0.19 23.14
C TRP A 156 -11.54 0.27 23.90
N LYS A 157 -12.64 -0.03 23.21
CA LYS A 157 -13.94 -0.27 23.87
C LYS A 157 -13.76 -1.38 24.91
N GLN A 158 -14.40 -1.24 26.08
CA GLN A 158 -14.23 -2.13 27.23
C GLN A 158 -14.34 -3.63 26.91
N THR A 159 -15.20 -4.00 25.95
CA THR A 159 -15.43 -5.41 25.57
C THR A 159 -14.39 -5.98 24.60
N ARG A 160 -13.47 -5.17 24.08
CA ARG A 160 -12.48 -5.62 23.08
C ARG A 160 -11.23 -6.14 23.77
N ILE A 161 -10.92 -7.41 23.53
CA ILE A 161 -9.68 -8.07 23.93
C ILE A 161 -9.03 -8.70 22.69
N SER A 162 -7.72 -8.91 22.73
CA SER A 162 -6.95 -9.49 21.63
C SER A 162 -5.77 -10.29 22.17
N VAL A 163 -5.24 -11.18 21.33
CA VAL A 163 -3.90 -11.74 21.50
C VAL A 163 -2.83 -10.65 21.43
N LEU A 164 -1.61 -10.96 21.89
CA LEU A 164 -0.51 -10.01 21.98
C LEU A 164 0.12 -9.76 20.60
N ALA A 165 0.60 -8.53 20.38
CA ALA A 165 1.31 -8.16 19.16
C ALA A 165 2.36 -7.08 19.46
N GLY A 166 3.43 -7.04 18.66
CA GLY A 166 4.53 -6.08 18.80
C GLY A 166 5.44 -6.08 17.57
N PHE A 167 6.22 -5.00 17.41
CA PHE A 167 7.26 -4.94 16.39
C PHE A 167 8.43 -5.86 16.76
N VAL A 168 9.13 -6.35 15.74
CA VAL A 168 10.38 -7.08 15.92
C VAL A 168 11.52 -6.08 16.12
N GLU A 169 12.42 -6.36 17.07
CA GLU A 169 13.68 -5.64 17.31
C GLU A 169 14.88 -6.48 16.87
#